data_AF-A0A970WRW1-F1
#
_entry.id   AF-A0A970WRW1-F1
#
_cell.length_a   1.000
_cell.length_b   1.000
_cell.length_c   1.000
_cell.angle_alpha   90.00
_cell.angle_beta   90.00
_cell.angle_gamma   90.00
#
_symmetry.space_group_name_H-M   'P 1'
#
loop_
_entity.id
_entity.type
_entity.pdbx_description
1 polymer ?
#
loop_
_entity_poly.entity_id
_entity_poly.type
_entity_poly.pdbx_seq_one_letter_code
_entity_poly.pdbx_strand_id
1 'polypeptide(L)'
;MKDAKGRDYLPASPMKNGIIVSTDMDKTWAQYDLADFGPRSGTRFHEKSSEGWFRLDLRTGWVTQADVMFIKPNPAAAARNN
;
A
#
# COMPACT_ATOMS: atom_id res chain seq x y z
N MET A 1 2.68 6.62 -21.56
CA MET A 1 1.58 6.59 -22.55
C MET A 1 0.74 7.85 -22.34
N LYS A 2 0.41 8.59 -23.41
CA LYS A 2 -0.47 9.77 -23.35
C LYS A 2 -1.92 9.33 -23.65
N ASP A 3 -2.92 10.03 -23.12
CA ASP A 3 -4.32 9.74 -23.50
C ASP A 3 -4.67 10.22 -24.90
N ALA A 4 -5.89 9.94 -25.32
CA ALA A 4 -6.50 10.44 -26.56
C ALA A 4 -6.54 11.99 -26.66
N LYS A 5 -6.15 12.72 -25.60
CA LYS A 5 -6.02 14.19 -25.57
C LYS A 5 -4.57 14.65 -25.36
N GLY A 6 -3.58 13.76 -25.51
CA GLY A 6 -2.15 14.10 -25.44
C GLY A 6 -1.62 14.42 -24.04
N ARG A 7 -2.43 14.22 -23.00
CA ARG A 7 -2.03 14.49 -21.60
C ARG A 7 -1.20 13.33 -21.08
N ASP A 8 -0.18 13.65 -20.29
CA ASP A 8 0.56 12.63 -19.56
C ASP A 8 -0.37 11.97 -18.54
N TYR A 9 -0.82 10.76 -18.85
CA TYR A 9 -1.21 9.85 -17.79
C TYR A 9 0.12 9.47 -17.17
N LEU A 10 0.40 9.96 -15.97
CA LEU A 10 1.27 9.19 -15.10
C LEU A 10 0.47 7.90 -14.84
N PRO A 11 0.84 6.75 -15.45
CA PRO A 11 0.21 5.50 -15.04
C PRO A 11 0.50 5.34 -13.54
N ALA A 12 -0.36 4.60 -12.83
CA ALA A 12 0.00 4.11 -11.50
C ALA A 12 1.46 3.61 -11.56
N SER A 13 2.31 4.08 -10.65
CA SER A 13 3.77 3.99 -10.75
C SER A 13 4.23 2.65 -11.34
N PRO A 14 5.10 2.63 -12.37
CA PRO A 14 5.62 1.38 -12.93
C PRO A 14 6.55 0.64 -11.94
N MET A 15 6.84 1.25 -10.78
CA MET A 15 7.62 0.63 -9.73
C MET A 15 6.85 -0.51 -9.09
N LYS A 16 7.58 -1.51 -8.59
CA LYS A 16 7.03 -2.57 -7.76
C LYS A 16 6.26 -1.92 -6.60
N ASN A 17 5.04 -2.38 -6.38
CA ASN A 17 4.23 -1.90 -5.27
C ASN A 17 4.99 -2.18 -3.96
N GLY A 18 4.90 -1.28 -2.99
CA GLY A 18 5.54 -1.45 -1.70
C GLY A 18 4.81 -0.65 -0.62
N ILE A 19 4.90 -1.12 0.61
CA ILE A 19 4.44 -0.39 1.78
C ILE A 19 5.65 0.01 2.59
N ILE A 20 5.69 1.28 2.99
CA ILE A 20 6.62 1.75 4.01
C ILE A 20 5.75 2.24 5.17
N VAL A 21 6.04 1.75 6.38
CA VAL A 21 5.25 2.07 7.58
C VAL A 21 6.17 2.48 8.72
N SER A 22 5.77 3.54 9.41
CA SER A 22 6.27 3.90 10.72
C SER A 22 5.14 3.76 11.74
N THR A 23 5.42 3.11 12.86
CA THR A 23 4.48 2.95 13.99
C THR A 23 4.87 3.80 15.20
N ASP A 24 5.94 4.59 15.07
CA ASP A 24 6.59 5.34 16.16
C ASP A 24 6.76 6.82 15.83
N MET A 25 5.84 7.35 15.00
CA MET A 25 5.80 8.75 14.56
C MET A 25 7.08 9.18 13.83
N ASP A 26 7.42 8.47 12.75
CA ASP A 26 8.51 8.81 11.81
C ASP A 26 9.94 8.65 12.40
N LYS A 27 10.11 7.84 13.45
CA LYS A 27 11.44 7.54 13.99
C LYS A 27 12.08 6.36 13.28
N THR A 28 11.31 5.31 13.02
CA THR A 28 11.76 4.13 12.30
C THR A 28 10.77 3.73 11.21
N TRP A 29 11.31 3.11 10.16
CA TRP A 29 10.56 2.71 8.97
C TRP A 29 10.82 1.24 8.65
N ALA A 30 9.76 0.49 8.45
CA ALA A 30 9.80 -0.84 7.85
C ALA A 30 9.29 -0.76 6.41
N GLN A 31 10.03 -1.37 5.48
CA GLN A 31 9.63 -1.46 4.08
C GLN A 31 9.30 -2.91 3.73
N TYR A 32 8.19 -3.09 3.01
CA TYR A 32 7.78 -4.37 2.45
C TYR A 32 7.46 -4.21 0.96
N ASP A 33 8.25 -4.88 0.13
CA ASP A 33 8.04 -4.89 -1.31
C ASP A 33 6.98 -5.94 -1.67
N LEU A 34 5.91 -5.50 -2.33
CA LEU A 34 4.80 -6.33 -2.79
C LEU A 34 5.08 -6.89 -4.19
N ALA A 35 6.27 -7.48 -4.37
CA ALA A 35 6.73 -7.96 -5.67
C ALA A 35 5.77 -9.00 -6.29
N ASP A 36 5.11 -9.81 -5.46
CA ASP A 36 4.20 -10.87 -5.89
C ASP A 36 2.90 -10.35 -6.53
N PHE A 37 2.48 -9.12 -6.20
CA PHE A 37 1.26 -8.51 -6.74
C PHE A 37 1.48 -7.80 -8.08
N GLY A 38 2.73 -7.68 -8.54
CA GLY A 38 3.07 -6.96 -9.77
C GLY A 38 2.77 -5.45 -9.70
N PRO A 39 2.50 -4.78 -10.84
CA PRO A 39 2.31 -3.33 -10.88
C PRO A 39 0.93 -2.94 -10.35
N ARG A 40 0.83 -2.84 -9.02
CA ARG A 40 -0.35 -2.41 -8.24
C ARG A 40 -0.01 -1.14 -7.48
N SER A 41 -1.02 -0.38 -7.09
CA SER A 41 -0.84 0.71 -6.12
C SER A 41 -1.89 0.60 -5.04
N GLY A 42 -1.49 0.85 -3.79
CA GLY A 42 -2.45 1.04 -2.70
C GLY A 42 -3.31 2.27 -2.94
N THR A 43 -4.60 2.20 -2.61
CA THR A 43 -5.52 3.35 -2.73
C THR A 43 -6.21 3.73 -1.43
N ARG A 44 -6.65 2.75 -0.63
CA ARG A 44 -7.43 3.01 0.58
C ARG A 44 -7.15 1.98 1.65
N PHE A 45 -6.76 2.46 2.83
CA PHE A 45 -6.81 1.69 4.05
C PHE A 45 -8.21 1.75 4.65
N HIS A 46 -8.70 0.60 5.08
CA HIS A 46 -9.92 0.49 5.87
C HIS A 46 -9.58 0.47 7.36
N GLU A 47 -10.60 0.72 8.19
CA GLU A 47 -10.46 0.66 9.64
C GLU A 47 -9.97 -0.71 10.12
N LYS A 48 -9.28 -0.70 11.26
CA LYS A 48 -8.75 -1.92 11.89
C LYS A 48 -9.91 -2.80 12.34
N SER A 49 -9.86 -4.09 12.01
CA SER A 49 -10.83 -5.07 12.50
C SER A 49 -10.62 -5.38 13.99
N SER A 50 -11.63 -6.00 14.61
CA SER A 50 -11.54 -6.49 16.01
C SER A 50 -10.37 -7.47 16.23
N GLU A 51 -9.98 -8.21 15.20
CA GLU A 51 -8.84 -9.13 15.21
C GLU A 51 -7.49 -8.45 14.90
N GLY A 52 -7.52 -7.15 14.61
CA GLY A 52 -6.36 -6.31 14.38
C GLY A 52 -5.81 -6.30 12.95
N TRP A 53 -6.61 -6.70 11.97
CA TRP A 53 -6.25 -6.62 10.56
C TRP A 53 -6.63 -5.28 9.96
N PHE A 54 -5.82 -4.78 9.03
CA PHE A 54 -6.16 -3.72 8.11
C PHE A 54 -6.41 -4.32 6.72
N ARG A 55 -7.39 -3.79 6.02
CA ARG A 55 -7.59 -4.05 4.59
C ARG A 55 -7.02 -2.89 3.79
N LEU A 56 -6.23 -3.19 2.77
CA LEU A 56 -5.75 -2.25 1.77
C LEU A 56 -6.33 -2.62 0.41
N ASP A 57 -7.06 -1.71 -0.20
CA ASP A 57 -7.50 -1.86 -1.60
C ASP A 57 -6.34 -1.51 -2.55
N LEU A 58 -6.18 -2.35 -3.57
CA LEU A 58 -5.18 -2.18 -4.62
C LEU A 58 -5.86 -1.80 -5.95
N ARG A 59 -5.16 -0.99 -6.76
CA ARG A 59 -5.61 -0.54 -8.08
C ARG A 59 -4.55 -0.77 -9.17
N THR A 60 -5.01 -0.96 -10.40
CA THR A 60 -4.16 -1.04 -11.61
C THR A 60 -4.10 0.28 -12.38
N GLY A 61 -5.04 1.20 -12.12
CA GLY A 61 -5.14 2.51 -12.75
C GLY A 61 -5.70 3.54 -11.77
N TRP A 62 -6.06 4.74 -12.22
CA TRP A 62 -6.52 5.82 -11.33
C TRP A 62 -7.73 5.44 -10.47
N VAL A 63 -8.70 4.72 -11.04
CA VAL A 63 -9.94 4.32 -10.35
C VAL A 63 -10.24 2.82 -10.46
N THR A 64 -9.43 2.07 -11.20
CA THR A 64 -9.67 0.65 -11.46
C THR A 64 -9.23 -0.20 -10.28
N GLN A 65 -10.18 -0.59 -9.43
CA GLN A 65 -9.96 -1.58 -8.38
C GLN A 65 -9.48 -2.90 -8.98
N ALA A 66 -8.51 -3.53 -8.32
CA ALA A 66 -7.86 -4.75 -8.81
C ALA A 66 -7.90 -5.87 -7.77
N ASP A 67 -7.24 -5.64 -6.64
CA ASP A 67 -6.93 -6.68 -5.65
C ASP A 67 -7.12 -6.11 -4.23
N VAL A 68 -7.00 -6.98 -3.22
CA VAL A 68 -7.10 -6.61 -1.81
C VAL A 68 -5.98 -7.29 -1.04
N MET A 69 -5.35 -6.55 -0.12
CA MET A 69 -4.36 -7.08 0.80
C MET A 69 -4.80 -6.90 2.26
N PHE A 70 -4.48 -7.90 3.09
CA PHE A 70 -4.68 -7.84 4.53
C PHE A 70 -3.33 -7.71 5.24
N ILE A 71 -3.22 -6.72 6.13
CA ILE A 71 -1.99 -6.40 6.85
C ILE A 71 -2.29 -6.47 8.35
N LYS A 72 -1.45 -7.18 9.10
CA LYS A 72 -1.53 -7.20 10.57
C LYS A 72 -0.18 -6.77 11.16
N PRO A 73 -0.14 -5.68 11.94
CA PRO A 73 1.08 -5.29 12.63
C PRO A 73 1.51 -6.37 13.62
N ASN A 74 2.82 -6.63 13.69
CA ASN A 74 3.38 -7.52 14.70
C ASN A 74 3.38 -6.81 16.08
N PRO A 75 2.64 -7.32 17.09
CA PRO A 75 2.56 -6.68 18.40
C PRO A 75 3.93 -6.51 19.08
N ALA A 76 4.84 -7.46 18.87
CA ALA A 76 6.17 -7.41 19.47
C ALA A 76 7.08 -6.35 18.82
N ALA A 77 6.81 -5.94 17.58
CA ALA A 77 7.53 -4.84 16.95
C ALA A 77 7.06 -3.48 17.50
N ALA A 78 5.74 -3.32 17.70
CA ALA A 78 5.17 -2.10 18.29
C ALA A 78 5.64 -1.86 19.73
N ALA A 79 5.80 -2.93 20.53
CA ALA A 79 6.24 -2.83 21.92
C ALA A 79 7.73 -2.48 22.09
N ARG A 80 8.57 -2.70 21.07
CA ARG A 80 10.02 -2.41 21.13
C ARG A 80 10.37 -0.93 20.92
N ASN A 81 9.42 -0.14 20.43
CA ASN A 81 9.64 1.26 20.04
C ASN A 81 9.02 2.27 21.04
N ASN A 82 8.53 1.79 22.19
CA ASN A 82 8.07 2.60 23.33
C ASN A 82 9.08 2.54 24.47
#